data_AF-A0A7C0ZDU0-F1
#
_entry.id   AF-A0A7C0ZDU0-F1
#
_cell.length_a   1.000
_cell.length_b   1.000
_cell.length_c   1.000
_cell.angle_alpha   90.00
_cell.angle_beta   90.00
_cell.angle_gamma   90.00
#
_symmetry.space_group_name_H-M   'P 1'
#
loop_
_entity.id
_entity.type
_entity.pdbx_description
1 polymer ?
#
loop_
_entity_poly.entity_id
_entity_poly.type
_entity_poly.pdbx_seq_one_letter_code
_entity_poly.pdbx_strand_id
1 'polypeptide(L)'
;MILKKIEHPETAKTLFELGVIKDITIKNRKVSLTLNLPLKEVPIKNFLIETIKRALKEEAPDIIIEINLKEMGPEEKLKFIKMAREGWGGQE
;
A
#
# COMPACT_ATOMS: atom_id res chain seq x y z
N MET A 1 -5.52 -1.73 12.91
CA MET A 1 -4.85 -0.66 12.13
C MET A 1 -5.46 -0.66 10.73
N ILE A 2 -6.15 0.41 10.36
CA ILE A 2 -6.99 0.47 9.15
C ILE A 2 -6.21 0.24 7.84
N LEU A 3 -4.92 0.58 7.83
CA LEU A 3 -4.02 0.40 6.68
C LEU A 3 -3.84 -1.07 6.25
N LYS A 4 -3.94 -2.02 7.18
CA LYS A 4 -3.84 -3.47 6.87
C LYS A 4 -5.12 -4.04 6.26
N LYS A 5 -6.23 -3.30 6.32
CA LYS A 5 -7.52 -3.71 5.75
C LYS A 5 -7.75 -3.14 4.35
N ILE A 6 -6.83 -2.32 3.83
CA ILE A 6 -6.96 -1.77 2.49
C ILE A 6 -6.60 -2.87 1.49
N GLU A 7 -7.65 -3.45 0.92
CA GLU A 7 -7.56 -4.46 -0.14
C GLU A 7 -7.20 -3.79 -1.47
N HIS A 8 -6.40 -4.50 -2.29
CA HIS A 8 -6.13 -4.05 -3.63
C HIS A 8 -7.42 -4.20 -4.45
N PRO A 9 -7.93 -3.16 -5.14
CA PRO A 9 -9.21 -3.25 -5.85
C PRO A 9 -9.23 -4.36 -6.91
N GLU A 10 -8.05 -4.68 -7.45
CA GLU A 10 -7.91 -5.74 -8.45
C GLU A 10 -7.56 -7.11 -7.86
N THR A 11 -7.08 -7.24 -6.61
CA THR A 11 -6.60 -8.53 -6.08
C THR A 11 -7.25 -8.83 -4.72
N ALA A 12 -7.54 -10.11 -4.44
CA ALA A 12 -8.07 -10.52 -3.12
C ALA A 12 -7.05 -10.42 -1.97
N LYS A 13 -6.00 -9.60 -2.13
CA LYS A 13 -4.91 -9.42 -1.17
C LYS A 13 -4.82 -7.96 -0.73
N THR A 14 -4.37 -7.77 0.49
CA THR A 14 -4.19 -6.43 1.05
C THR A 14 -2.92 -5.77 0.52
N LEU A 15 -2.92 -4.44 0.39
CA LEU A 15 -1.72 -3.68 0.00
C LEU A 15 -0.54 -3.94 0.94
N PHE A 16 -0.84 -4.23 2.21
CA PHE A 16 0.15 -4.60 3.20
C PHE A 16 0.78 -5.97 2.92
N GLU A 17 -0.04 -6.98 2.59
CA GLU A 17 0.45 -8.32 2.22
C GLU A 17 1.25 -8.33 0.92
N LEU A 18 0.79 -7.57 -0.08
CA LEU A 18 1.49 -7.43 -1.35
C LEU A 18 2.86 -6.74 -1.21
N GLY A 19 3.19 -6.23 -0.03
CA GLY A 19 4.42 -5.49 0.22
C GLY A 19 4.40 -4.09 -0.40
N VAL A 20 3.22 -3.60 -0.77
CA VAL A 20 3.01 -2.25 -1.31
C VAL A 20 3.11 -1.23 -0.19
N ILE A 21 2.58 -1.53 1.00
CA ILE A 21 2.75 -0.67 2.17
C ILE A 21 3.81 -1.30 3.08
N LYS A 22 4.92 -0.59 3.29
CA LYS A 22 6.02 -0.98 4.18
C LYS A 22 6.46 0.19 5.05
N ASP A 23 7.31 -0.12 6.04
CA ASP A 23 7.96 0.89 6.88
C ASP A 23 6.96 1.84 7.57
N ILE A 24 5.91 1.27 8.17
CA ILE A 24 4.89 2.07 8.85
C ILE A 24 5.42 2.46 10.24
N THR A 25 5.60 3.75 10.43
CA THR A 25 6.03 4.35 11.69
C THR A 25 4.97 5.31 12.19
N ILE A 26 4.53 5.14 13.44
CA ILE A 26 3.60 6.06 14.11
C ILE A 26 4.36 6.75 15.24
N LYS A 27 4.56 8.06 15.15
CA LYS A 27 5.16 8.87 16.21
C LYS A 27 4.45 10.20 16.37
N ASN A 28 4.10 10.57 17.60
CA ASN A 28 3.67 11.93 17.95
C ASN A 28 2.50 12.48 17.10
N ARG A 29 1.49 11.65 16.81
CA ARG A 29 0.37 11.93 15.88
C ARG A 29 0.81 12.15 14.42
N LYS A 30 1.95 11.59 14.03
CA LYS A 30 2.39 11.48 12.64
C LYS A 30 2.48 10.01 12.25
N VAL A 31 1.85 9.65 11.15
CA VAL A 31 1.96 8.35 10.51
C VAL A 31 2.82 8.52 9.27
N SER A 32 4.01 7.95 9.30
CA SER A 32 4.89 7.83 8.14
C SER A 32 4.79 6.41 7.60
N LEU A 33 4.61 6.25 6.29
CA LEU A 33 4.61 4.95 5.63
C LEU A 33 5.27 5.05 4.27
N THR A 34 5.85 3.95 3.83
CA THR A 34 6.46 3.81 2.51
C THR A 34 5.55 3.01 1.59
N LEU A 35 5.09 3.67 0.52
CA LEU A 35 4.37 3.07 -0.59
C LEU A 35 5.38 2.58 -1.62
N ASN A 36 5.69 1.29 -1.56
CA ASN A 36 6.57 0.62 -2.48
C ASN A 36 5.75 0.15 -3.69
N LEU A 37 5.91 0.79 -4.84
CA LEU A 37 5.13 0.51 -6.04
C LEU A 37 5.99 -0.24 -7.08
N PRO A 38 5.43 -1.21 -7.81
CA PRO A 38 6.17 -1.95 -8.84
C PRO A 38 6.63 -1.06 -10.02
N LEU A 39 5.99 0.11 -10.17
CA LEU A 39 6.28 1.14 -11.17
C LEU A 39 5.96 2.52 -10.56
N LYS A 40 6.82 3.52 -10.78
CA LYS A 40 6.57 4.93 -10.35
C LYS A 40 5.33 5.57 -11.00
N GLU A 41 4.94 5.09 -12.18
CA GLU A 41 3.89 5.66 -13.03
C GLU A 41 2.59 4.83 -13.02
N VAL A 42 2.28 4.13 -11.93
CA VAL A 42 0.95 3.48 -11.83
C VAL A 42 -0.16 4.53 -11.67
N PRO A 43 -1.25 4.46 -12.46
CA PRO A 43 -2.35 5.42 -12.39
C PRO A 43 -3.07 5.38 -11.05
N ILE A 44 -3.09 4.21 -10.40
CA ILE A 44 -3.76 4.01 -9.11
C ILE A 44 -3.01 4.64 -7.92
N LYS A 45 -1.76 5.11 -8.08
CA LYS A 45 -0.95 5.59 -6.94
C LYS A 45 -1.64 6.71 -6.16
N ASN A 46 -2.26 7.65 -6.88
CA ASN A 46 -2.94 8.79 -6.27
C ASN A 46 -4.17 8.29 -5.49
N PHE A 47 -4.93 7.37 -6.08
CA PHE A 47 -6.08 6.74 -5.43
C PHE A 47 -5.69 6.02 -4.14
N LEU A 48 -4.57 5.29 -4.13
CA LEU A 48 -4.05 4.63 -2.93
C LEU A 48 -3.66 5.63 -1.84
N ILE A 49 -2.92 6.68 -2.22
CA ILE A 49 -2.51 7.76 -1.31
C ILE A 49 -3.74 8.42 -0.69
N GLU A 50 -4.75 8.75 -1.48
CA GLU A 50 -5.98 9.39 -1.00
C GLU A 50 -6.80 8.45 -0.11
N THR A 51 -6.94 7.18 -0.48
CA THR A 51 -7.63 6.16 0.33
C THR A 51 -6.97 6.01 1.69
N ILE A 52 -5.64 5.89 1.73
CA ILE A 52 -4.85 5.83 2.96
C ILE A 52 -5.06 7.10 3.79
N LYS A 53 -4.95 8.27 3.17
CA LYS A 53 -5.13 9.54 3.86
C LYS A 53 -6.52 9.68 4.47
N ARG A 54 -7.55 9.31 3.70
CA ARG A 54 -8.94 9.36 4.13
C ARG A 54 -9.19 8.41 5.30
N ALA A 55 -8.76 7.16 5.19
CA ALA A 55 -8.90 6.16 6.25
C ALA A 55 -8.21 6.59 7.57
N LEU A 56 -7.01 7.15 7.48
CA LEU A 56 -6.30 7.68 8.64
C LEU A 56 -6.97 8.93 9.22
N LYS A 57 -7.46 9.83 8.38
CA LYS A 57 -8.21 11.02 8.82
C LYS A 57 -9.55 10.69 9.45
N GLU A 58 -10.21 9.62 9.03
CA GLU A 58 -11.46 9.14 9.65
C GLU A 58 -11.23 8.69 11.10
N GLU A 59 -10.11 8.03 11.37
CA GLU A 59 -9.73 7.60 12.71
C GLU A 59 -9.12 8.74 13.54
N ALA A 60 -8.36 9.63 12.89
CA ALA A 60 -7.67 10.74 13.54
C ALA A 60 -7.58 11.97 12.60
N PRO A 61 -8.51 12.94 12.72
CA PRO A 61 -8.57 14.09 11.81
C PRO A 61 -7.34 15.02 11.88
N ASP A 62 -6.71 15.11 13.06
CA ASP A 62 -5.50 15.91 13.34
C ASP A 62 -4.18 15.18 13.07
N ILE A 63 -4.22 13.99 12.48
CA ILE A 63 -3.02 13.18 12.26
C ILE A 63 -2.23 13.66 11.03
N ILE A 64 -0.91 13.76 11.17
CA ILE A 64 -0.01 14.12 10.07
C ILE A 64 0.31 12.84 9.30
N ILE A 65 0.08 12.84 7.99
CA ILE A 65 0.22 11.64 7.16
C ILE A 65 1.32 11.89 6.14
N GLU A 66 2.40 11.12 6.25
CA GLU A 66 3.57 11.19 5.39
C GLU A 66 3.70 9.90 4.59
N ILE A 67 3.59 10.02 3.28
CA ILE A 67 3.64 8.87 2.37
C ILE A 67 4.87 9.02 1.49
N ASN A 68 5.82 8.11 1.67
CA ASN A 68 7.03 8.04 0.86
C ASN A 68 6.82 7.09 -0.30
N LEU A 69 6.98 7.58 -1.52
CA LEU A 69 6.90 6.73 -2.72
C LEU A 69 8.26 6.14 -3.00
N LYS A 70 8.31 4.81 -3.04
CA LYS A 70 9.50 4.05 -3.41
C LYS A 70 9.17 3.12 -4.56
N GLU A 71 10.09 2.97 -5.50
CA GLU A 71 9.94 1.96 -6.54
C GLU A 71 10.48 0.63 -6.03
N MET A 72 9.71 -0.44 -6.20
CA MET A 72 10.11 -1.79 -5.87
C MET A 72 11.33 -2.17 -6.71
N GLY A 73 12.33 -2.74 -6.05
CA GLY A 73 13.41 -3.43 -6.76
C GLY A 73 12.91 -4.67 -7.51
N PRO A 74 13.76 -5.28 -8.35
CA PRO A 74 13.39 -6.43 -9.18
C PRO A 74 12.88 -7.62 -8.37
N GLU A 75 13.49 -7.93 -7.23
CA GLU A 75 13.07 -9.04 -6.35
C GLU A 75 11.70 -8.81 -5.69
N GLU A 76 11.46 -7.58 -5.26
CA GLU A 76 10.20 -7.18 -4.61
C GLU A 76 9.07 -7.16 -5.64
N LYS A 77 9.35 -6.72 -6.85
CA LYS A 77 8.42 -6.75 -7.98
C LYS A 77 8.06 -8.18 -8.36
N LEU A 78 9.02 -9.10 -8.39
CA LEU A 78 8.78 -10.53 -8.61
C LEU A 78 7.85 -11.13 -7.55
N LYS A 79 8.10 -10.83 -6.26
CA LYS A 79 7.21 -11.25 -5.17
C LYS A 79 5.80 -10.66 -5.31
N PHE A 80 5.70 -9.38 -5.63
CA PHE A 80 4.43 -8.71 -5.87
C PHE A 80 3.66 -9.39 -7.01
N ILE A 81 4.29 -9.61 -8.16
CA ILE A 81 3.65 -10.26 -9.33
C ILE A 81 3.22 -11.67 -8.98
N LYS A 82 4.05 -12.44 -8.26
CA LYS A 82 3.72 -13.79 -7.84
C LYS A 82 2.48 -13.80 -6.93
N MET A 83 2.47 -12.97 -5.89
CA MET A 83 1.33 -12.86 -4.96
C MET A 83 0.07 -12.29 -5.63
N ALA A 84 0.23 -11.30 -6.52
CA ALA A 84 -0.88 -10.74 -7.30
C ALA A 84 -1.46 -11.79 -8.24
N ARG A 85 -0.63 -12.60 -8.90
CA ARG A 85 -1.07 -13.70 -9.78
C ARG A 85 -1.78 -14.81 -9.01
N GLU A 86 -1.31 -15.16 -7.82
CA GLU A 86 -2.00 -16.10 -6.92
C GLU A 86 -3.34 -15.54 -6.43
N GLY A 87 -3.42 -14.24 -6.18
CA GLY A 87 -4.67 -13.54 -5.83
C GLY A 87 -5.62 -13.33 -7.02
N TRP A 88 -5.09 -13.31 -8.25
CA TRP A 88 -5.82 -13.25 -9.51
C TRP A 88 -6.15 -14.64 -10.03
N GLY A 89 -6.62 -15.56 -9.17
CA GLY A 89 -7.23 -16.82 -9.61
C GLY A 89 -6.45 -17.60 -10.68
N GLY A 90 -5.13 -17.57 -10.66
CA GLY A 90 -4.30 -18.36 -11.57
C GLY A 90 -4.35 -19.83 -11.16
N GLN A 91 -5.35 -20.56 -11.64
CA GLN A 91 -5.28 -22.00 -11.77
C GLN A 91 -4.08 -22.34 -12.67
N GLU A 92 -3.18 -23.20 -12.16
CA GLU A 92 -2.51 -24.22 -12.96
C GLU A 92 -2.84 -25.58 -12.34
#